data_AF-L9L610-F1
#
_entry.id   AF-L9L610-F1
#
_cell.length_a   1.000
_cell.length_b   1.000
_cell.length_c   1.000
_cell.angle_alpha   90.00
_cell.angle_beta   90.00
_cell.angle_gamma   90.00
#
_symmetry.space_group_name_H-M   'P 1'
#
loop_
_entity.id
_entity.type
_entity.pdbx_description
1 polymer ?
#
loop_
_entity_poly.entity_id
_entity_poly.type
_entity_poly.pdbx_seq_one_letter_code
_entity_poly.pdbx_strand_id
1 'polypeptide(L)'
;MSSAPEPPTFKNEPHKEKDFRNPGLRSVRTTTLFRAVNPELFIKPNKPVMAFGLVTLSLCVAYIGYLHATQENKNDLYEAIDNIGADILSKEEQFQEALLKERIAQAEIKVWAQEMEAKTKIEMYQNMDDEMKRENLAAEQRMVHRIQRIMMECHREKLEAVRKARAEERQMAREALEAQKSKAIEELVNTGVTVMKDQKMNVDQVIKAKEHKMNIYYGMAQRKKQEEVQEVLQEAEKTHQATLDNVMDKLVNTQGELLSIAKQLGIMTNWKDFLEEELQETRAAFQKYINYTFPKLSPGHADFILPERKKTPSNLVINENETTRD
;
A
#
# COMPACT_ATOMS: atom_id res chain seq x y z
N MET A 1 8.95 110.82 -39.99
CA MET A 1 10.03 111.06 -40.98
C MET A 1 9.71 110.15 -42.15
N SER A 2 9.49 110.57 -43.39
CA SER A 2 9.77 111.82 -44.11
C SER A 2 8.69 111.95 -45.19
N SER A 3 7.92 113.03 -45.19
CA SER A 3 8.15 114.29 -45.93
C SER A 3 7.55 114.27 -47.33
N ALA A 4 6.47 115.05 -47.47
CA ALA A 4 6.04 115.67 -48.72
C ALA A 4 7.12 116.65 -49.24
N PRO A 5 7.00 117.21 -50.47
CA PRO A 5 6.15 118.40 -50.63
C PRO A 5 5.41 118.53 -52.00
N GLU A 6 4.46 119.47 -52.00
CA GLU A 6 3.52 119.91 -53.06
C GLU A 6 4.12 120.98 -54.05
N PRO A 7 3.37 121.94 -54.67
CA PRO A 7 2.64 121.99 -55.97
C PRO A 7 3.07 123.27 -56.79
N PRO A 8 2.24 124.18 -57.41
CA PRO A 8 0.94 124.18 -58.13
C PRO A 8 0.93 125.02 -59.47
N THR A 9 -0.23 125.16 -60.15
CA THR A 9 -0.88 126.38 -60.76
C THR A 9 -1.73 126.01 -62.00
N PHE A 10 -3.07 126.11 -62.02
CA PHE A 10 -4.03 127.25 -62.03
C PHE A 10 -4.21 127.94 -63.40
N LYS A 11 -5.41 127.83 -63.99
CA LYS A 11 -6.21 128.94 -64.58
C LYS A 11 -7.63 128.50 -65.04
N ASN A 12 -8.59 129.02 -64.28
CA ASN A 12 -10.01 129.32 -64.55
C ASN A 12 -10.13 130.32 -65.74
N GLU A 13 -11.24 130.62 -66.45
CA GLU A 13 -12.69 130.38 -66.37
C GLU A 13 -13.34 130.98 -67.69
N PRO A 14 -14.68 130.91 -67.89
CA PRO A 14 -15.41 131.11 -69.18
C PRO A 14 -15.98 132.53 -69.38
N HIS A 15 -16.66 132.80 -70.51
CA HIS A 15 -17.79 133.75 -70.55
C HIS A 15 -18.73 133.60 -71.78
N LYS A 16 -19.97 133.20 -71.47
CA LYS A 16 -21.28 133.61 -72.03
C LYS A 16 -21.28 135.09 -72.52
N GLU A 17 -21.99 135.60 -73.54
CA GLU A 17 -23.40 135.37 -73.94
C GLU A 17 -23.92 136.47 -74.91
N LYS A 18 -24.95 136.13 -75.72
CA LYS A 18 -26.06 136.92 -76.32
C LYS A 18 -25.91 137.83 -77.57
N ASP A 19 -26.69 137.41 -78.59
CA ASP A 19 -27.74 138.10 -79.38
C ASP A 19 -27.47 139.47 -80.06
N PHE A 20 -27.69 139.54 -81.38
CA PHE A 20 -28.91 140.14 -81.98
C PHE A 20 -28.77 140.35 -83.51
N ARG A 21 -29.77 139.83 -84.25
CA ARG A 21 -30.38 140.26 -85.53
C ARG A 21 -29.59 141.13 -86.54
N ASN A 22 -29.39 140.54 -87.72
CA ASN A 22 -29.53 141.05 -89.12
C ASN A 22 -30.07 142.49 -89.28
N PRO A 23 -29.58 143.32 -90.26
CA PRO A 23 -29.69 142.98 -91.69
C PRO A 23 -28.66 143.60 -92.69
N GLY A 24 -28.53 142.93 -93.84
CA GLY A 24 -28.48 143.49 -95.22
C GLY A 24 -27.50 144.61 -95.61
N LEU A 25 -26.54 144.29 -96.49
CA LEU A 25 -25.87 145.25 -97.36
C LEU A 25 -25.73 144.70 -98.79
N ARG A 26 -26.82 144.89 -99.55
CA ARG A 26 -26.75 145.23 -100.98
C ARG A 26 -26.00 146.56 -101.09
N SER A 27 -24.70 146.53 -101.27
CA SER A 27 -23.97 147.59 -101.99
C SER A 27 -22.51 147.17 -102.10
N VAL A 28 -22.05 146.81 -103.30
CA VAL A 28 -20.71 147.14 -103.87
C VAL A 28 -20.57 146.37 -105.20
N ARG A 29 -20.38 147.11 -106.29
CA ARG A 29 -20.01 146.65 -107.66
C ARG A 29 -18.50 146.36 -107.68
N THR A 30 -17.85 145.48 -108.46
CA THR A 30 -18.11 144.47 -109.51
C THR A 30 -16.71 143.95 -109.94
N THR A 31 -16.53 142.67 -110.27
CA THR A 31 -15.59 142.19 -111.33
C THR A 31 -16.04 140.81 -111.86
N THR A 32 -15.83 140.57 -113.15
CA THR A 32 -16.48 139.58 -114.02
C THR A 32 -16.06 138.11 -113.84
N LEU A 33 -15.21 137.76 -112.88
CA LEU A 33 -14.72 136.38 -112.67
C LEU A 33 -15.43 135.62 -111.53
N PHE A 34 -16.18 136.31 -110.66
CA PHE A 34 -16.96 135.66 -109.58
C PHE A 34 -18.34 135.15 -110.02
N ARG A 35 -18.72 135.33 -111.29
CA ARG A 35 -20.05 134.94 -111.82
C ARG A 35 -20.11 133.50 -112.35
N ALA A 36 -18.96 132.86 -112.57
CA ALA A 36 -18.88 131.46 -113.04
C ALA A 36 -18.81 130.42 -111.90
N VAL A 37 -18.46 130.86 -110.68
CA VAL A 37 -18.34 130.00 -109.50
C VAL A 37 -19.55 130.15 -108.56
N ASN A 38 -20.45 131.10 -108.85
CA ASN A 38 -21.67 131.33 -108.10
C ASN A 38 -22.90 131.30 -109.04
N PRO A 39 -23.37 130.11 -109.46
CA PRO A 39 -24.53 129.96 -110.33
C PRO A 39 -25.85 130.47 -109.71
N GLU A 40 -25.87 130.78 -108.41
CA GLU A 40 -27.06 131.20 -107.65
C GLU A 40 -27.67 132.54 -108.10
N LEU A 41 -26.93 133.42 -108.78
CA LEU A 41 -27.42 134.78 -109.04
C LEU A 41 -27.93 135.07 -110.47
N PHE A 42 -27.82 134.13 -111.42
CA PHE A 42 -28.26 134.34 -112.82
C PHE A 42 -28.85 133.11 -113.54
N ILE A 43 -29.50 132.19 -112.81
CA ILE A 43 -30.29 131.12 -113.43
C ILE A 43 -31.77 131.53 -113.42
N LYS A 44 -32.26 132.05 -114.56
CA LYS A 44 -33.68 132.01 -114.93
C LYS A 44 -34.16 130.55 -114.85
N PRO A 45 -35.40 130.26 -114.41
CA PRO A 45 -35.86 128.88 -114.22
C PRO A 45 -35.76 128.08 -115.53
N ASN A 46 -34.73 127.23 -115.64
CA ASN A 46 -34.51 126.32 -116.76
C ASN A 46 -34.87 124.90 -116.32
N LYS A 47 -36.02 124.41 -116.84
CA LYS A 47 -36.56 123.08 -116.58
C LYS A 47 -35.56 121.91 -116.69
N PRO A 48 -34.60 121.86 -117.64
CA PRO A 48 -33.73 120.68 -117.76
C PRO A 48 -32.74 120.52 -116.60
N VAL A 49 -32.23 121.61 -116.02
CA VAL A 49 -31.26 121.52 -114.90
C VAL A 49 -31.93 121.01 -113.63
N MET A 50 -33.19 121.41 -113.39
CA MET A 50 -34.00 120.90 -112.29
C MET A 50 -34.30 119.40 -112.44
N ALA A 51 -34.64 118.96 -113.66
CA ALA A 51 -34.88 117.54 -113.93
C ALA A 51 -33.61 116.70 -113.72
N PHE A 52 -32.45 117.18 -114.17
CA PHE A 52 -31.18 116.48 -113.99
C PHE A 52 -30.80 116.35 -112.51
N GLY A 53 -30.99 117.41 -111.71
CA GLY A 53 -30.75 117.37 -110.26
C GLY A 53 -31.68 116.42 -109.51
N LEU A 54 -32.95 116.33 -109.91
CA LEU A 54 -33.89 115.38 -109.31
C LEU A 54 -33.54 113.93 -109.67
N VAL A 55 -33.09 113.66 -110.91
CA VAL A 55 -32.65 112.33 -111.31
C VAL A 55 -31.41 111.91 -110.53
N THR A 56 -30.40 112.77 -110.41
CA THR A 56 -29.18 112.43 -109.65
C THR A 56 -29.45 112.25 -108.15
N LEU A 57 -30.24 113.13 -107.53
CA LEU A 57 -30.66 112.96 -106.13
C LEU A 57 -31.47 111.67 -105.94
N SER A 58 -32.40 111.34 -106.86
CA SER A 58 -33.16 110.11 -106.80
C SER A 58 -32.27 108.87 -106.92
N LEU A 59 -31.26 108.89 -107.79
CA LEU A 59 -30.30 107.79 -107.96
C LEU A 59 -29.42 107.64 -106.71
N CYS A 60 -28.98 108.74 -106.09
CA CYS A 60 -28.23 108.72 -104.84
C CYS A 60 -29.06 108.13 -103.70
N VAL A 61 -30.32 108.56 -103.53
CA VAL A 61 -31.22 108.00 -102.49
C VAL A 61 -31.51 106.52 -102.77
N ALA A 62 -31.74 106.14 -104.03
CA ALA A 62 -31.94 104.74 -104.41
C ALA A 62 -30.69 103.87 -104.15
N TYR A 63 -29.49 104.39 -104.41
CA TYR A 63 -28.24 103.68 -104.15
C TYR A 63 -27.96 103.53 -102.64
N ILE A 64 -28.25 104.56 -101.84
CA ILE A 64 -28.17 104.46 -100.37
C ILE A 64 -29.20 103.44 -99.86
N GLY A 65 -30.44 103.47 -100.37
CA GLY A 65 -31.46 102.48 -100.04
C GLY A 65 -31.06 101.05 -100.42
N TYR A 66 -30.41 100.87 -101.58
CA TYR A 66 -29.87 99.56 -102.00
C TYR A 66 -28.72 99.11 -101.09
N LEU A 67 -27.81 99.99 -100.70
CA LEU A 67 -26.74 99.66 -99.75
C LEU A 67 -27.29 99.34 -98.35
N HIS A 68 -28.28 100.08 -97.87
CA HIS A 68 -28.92 99.83 -96.57
C HIS A 68 -29.66 98.48 -96.59
N ALA A 69 -30.44 98.22 -97.65
CA ALA A 69 -31.14 96.95 -97.82
C ALA A 69 -30.18 95.76 -97.97
N THR A 70 -29.06 95.91 -98.71
CA THR A 70 -28.07 94.83 -98.84
C THR A 70 -27.23 94.62 -97.58
N GLN A 71 -27.15 95.60 -96.68
CA GLN A 71 -26.47 95.48 -95.39
C GLN A 71 -27.33 94.73 -94.37
N GLU A 72 -28.62 95.06 -94.25
CA GLU A 72 -29.56 94.35 -93.38
C GLU A 72 -29.69 92.86 -93.78
N ASN A 73 -29.84 92.57 -95.07
CA ASN A 73 -29.90 91.18 -95.56
C ASN A 73 -28.64 90.36 -95.26
N LYS A 74 -27.45 90.99 -95.16
CA LYS A 74 -26.22 90.29 -94.79
C LYS A 74 -26.12 90.09 -93.29
N ASN A 75 -26.48 91.10 -92.50
CA ASN A 75 -26.48 91.01 -91.04
C ASN A 75 -27.46 89.96 -90.55
N ASP A 76 -28.68 89.90 -91.11
CA ASP A 76 -29.66 88.86 -90.82
C ASP A 76 -29.15 87.46 -91.19
N LEU A 77 -28.39 87.35 -92.29
CA LEU A 77 -27.79 86.08 -92.71
C LEU A 77 -26.66 85.65 -91.76
N TYR A 78 -25.80 86.57 -91.30
CA TYR A 78 -24.76 86.28 -90.32
C TYR A 78 -25.34 85.94 -88.95
N GLU A 79 -26.35 86.66 -88.49
CA GLU A 79 -27.05 86.38 -87.23
C GLU A 79 -27.78 85.02 -87.28
N ALA A 80 -28.40 84.67 -88.41
CA ALA A 80 -28.98 83.35 -88.61
C ALA A 80 -27.90 82.25 -88.59
N ILE A 81 -26.74 82.47 -89.22
CA ILE A 81 -25.64 81.49 -89.24
C ILE A 81 -25.02 81.32 -87.84
N ASP A 82 -24.80 82.40 -87.09
CA ASP A 82 -24.24 82.34 -85.73
C ASP A 82 -25.22 81.71 -84.73
N ASN A 83 -26.51 82.03 -84.83
CA ASN A 83 -27.56 81.40 -84.01
C ASN A 83 -27.69 79.90 -84.34
N ILE A 84 -27.63 79.51 -85.62
CA ILE A 84 -27.60 78.10 -86.02
C ILE A 84 -26.33 77.41 -85.50
N GLY A 85 -25.17 78.07 -85.56
CA GLY A 85 -23.91 77.56 -85.03
C GLY A 85 -23.97 77.33 -83.51
N ALA A 86 -24.50 78.30 -82.75
CA ALA A 86 -24.66 78.20 -81.30
C ALA A 86 -25.68 77.13 -80.89
N ASP A 87 -26.79 76.98 -81.64
CA ASP A 87 -27.79 75.93 -81.42
C ASP A 87 -27.24 74.53 -81.72
N ILE A 88 -26.38 74.37 -82.73
CA ILE A 88 -25.75 73.08 -83.03
C ILE A 88 -24.71 72.72 -81.97
N LEU A 89 -23.87 73.68 -81.55
CA LEU A 89 -22.85 73.46 -80.52
C LEU A 89 -23.49 73.12 -79.17
N SER A 90 -24.50 73.88 -78.74
CA SER A 90 -25.19 73.61 -77.47
C SER A 90 -25.97 72.30 -77.48
N LYS A 91 -26.56 71.90 -78.62
CA LYS A 91 -27.18 70.56 -78.77
C LYS A 91 -26.16 69.43 -78.74
N GLU A 92 -25.00 69.61 -79.38
CA GLU A 92 -23.92 68.62 -79.33
C GLU A 92 -23.39 68.47 -77.91
N GLU A 93 -23.15 69.56 -77.19
CA GLU A 93 -22.74 69.54 -75.78
C GLU A 93 -23.77 68.82 -74.90
N GLN A 94 -25.06 69.12 -75.06
CA GLN A 94 -26.13 68.44 -74.32
C GLN A 94 -26.22 66.96 -74.66
N PHE A 95 -26.01 66.58 -75.93
CA PHE A 95 -26.00 65.20 -76.36
C PHE A 95 -24.80 64.45 -75.80
N GLN A 96 -23.61 65.05 -75.81
CA GLN A 96 -22.40 64.49 -75.20
C GLN A 96 -22.56 64.36 -73.68
N GLU A 97 -23.13 65.35 -73.00
CA GLU A 97 -23.45 65.27 -71.58
C GLU A 97 -24.46 64.16 -71.26
N ALA A 98 -25.52 64.02 -72.07
CA ALA A 98 -26.53 62.99 -71.89
C ALA A 98 -25.92 61.59 -72.06
N LEU A 99 -25.10 61.40 -73.11
CA LEU A 99 -24.36 60.15 -73.32
C LEU A 99 -23.37 59.87 -72.19
N LEU A 100 -22.69 60.89 -71.68
CA LEU A 100 -21.75 60.75 -70.57
C LEU A 100 -22.48 60.36 -69.27
N LYS A 101 -23.61 61.02 -68.96
CA LYS A 101 -24.46 60.70 -67.81
C LYS A 101 -25.01 59.29 -67.89
N GLU A 102 -25.48 58.86 -69.08
CA GLU A 102 -25.95 57.49 -69.29
C GLU A 102 -24.82 56.47 -69.08
N ARG A 103 -23.62 56.73 -69.62
CA ARG A 103 -22.45 55.88 -69.40
C ARG A 103 -22.03 55.80 -67.93
N ILE A 104 -22.06 56.90 -67.19
CA ILE A 104 -21.76 56.93 -65.75
C ILE A 104 -22.79 56.10 -64.99
N ALA A 105 -24.08 56.28 -65.25
CA ALA A 105 -25.14 55.51 -64.60
C ALA A 105 -25.01 54.00 -64.87
N GLN A 106 -24.71 53.61 -66.12
CA GLN A 106 -24.45 52.22 -66.46
C GLN A 106 -23.18 51.66 -65.79
N ALA A 107 -22.15 52.48 -65.63
CA ALA A 107 -20.92 52.09 -64.93
C ALA A 107 -21.15 51.93 -63.42
N GLU A 108 -21.89 52.84 -62.78
CA GLU A 108 -22.26 52.77 -61.36
C GLU A 108 -23.07 51.51 -61.05
N ILE A 109 -24.06 51.17 -61.88
CA ILE A 109 -24.84 49.94 -61.73
C ILE A 109 -23.94 48.70 -61.82
N LYS A 110 -22.98 48.67 -62.75
CA LYS A 110 -22.04 47.55 -62.89
C LYS A 110 -21.09 47.42 -61.69
N VAL A 111 -20.56 48.54 -61.18
CA VAL A 111 -19.71 48.54 -59.99
C VAL A 111 -20.49 48.08 -58.77
N TRP A 112 -21.72 48.57 -58.59
CA TRP A 112 -22.58 48.16 -57.48
C TRP A 112 -22.95 46.67 -57.56
N ALA A 113 -23.21 46.15 -58.76
CA ALA A 113 -23.44 44.72 -58.97
C ALA A 113 -22.20 43.87 -58.59
N GLN A 114 -21.01 44.29 -59.04
CA GLN A 114 -19.75 43.61 -58.69
C GLN A 114 -19.44 43.68 -57.19
N GLU A 115 -19.71 44.80 -56.53
CA GLU A 115 -19.51 44.96 -55.09
C GLU A 115 -20.46 44.07 -54.29
N MET A 116 -21.73 43.97 -54.68
CA MET A 116 -22.70 43.07 -54.04
C MET A 116 -22.32 41.60 -54.23
N GLU A 117 -21.84 41.20 -55.41
CA GLU A 117 -21.32 39.84 -55.63
C GLU A 117 -20.08 39.56 -54.77
N ALA A 118 -19.12 40.49 -54.72
CA ALA A 118 -17.93 40.36 -53.89
C ALA A 118 -18.29 40.27 -52.40
N LYS A 119 -19.21 41.12 -51.93
CA LYS A 119 -19.70 41.13 -50.55
C LYS A 119 -20.42 39.83 -50.20
N THR A 120 -21.32 39.37 -51.07
CA THR A 120 -22.03 38.09 -50.87
C THR A 120 -21.06 36.91 -50.81
N LYS A 121 -20.04 36.92 -51.68
CA LYS A 121 -19.00 35.88 -51.69
C LYS A 121 -18.16 35.91 -50.41
N ILE A 122 -17.80 37.10 -49.92
CA ILE A 122 -17.09 37.27 -48.64
C ILE A 122 -17.94 36.77 -47.48
N GLU A 123 -19.22 37.17 -47.40
CA GLU A 123 -20.15 36.73 -46.35
C GLU A 123 -20.36 35.21 -46.39
N MET A 124 -20.46 34.60 -47.58
CA MET A 124 -20.58 33.16 -47.74
C MET A 124 -19.33 32.43 -47.22
N TYR A 125 -18.12 32.90 -47.55
CA TYR A 125 -16.88 32.30 -47.03
C TYR A 125 -16.74 32.49 -45.52
N GLN A 126 -17.08 33.66 -45.00
CA GLN A 126 -17.08 33.91 -43.55
C GLN A 126 -18.04 32.97 -42.83
N ASN A 127 -19.27 32.80 -43.34
CA ASN A 127 -20.22 31.86 -42.74
C ASN A 127 -19.72 30.41 -42.81
N MET A 128 -19.14 30.00 -43.95
CA MET A 128 -18.55 28.67 -44.11
C MET A 128 -17.41 28.43 -43.12
N ASP A 129 -16.49 29.39 -42.96
CA ASP A 129 -15.39 29.32 -42.00
C ASP A 129 -15.90 29.25 -40.57
N ASP A 130 -16.94 30.02 -40.23
CA ASP A 130 -17.52 30.02 -38.89
C ASP A 130 -18.33 28.75 -38.59
N GLU A 131 -18.99 28.15 -39.57
CA GLU A 131 -19.58 26.82 -39.46
C GLU A 131 -18.49 25.76 -39.25
N MET A 132 -17.43 25.79 -40.06
CA MET A 132 -16.31 24.85 -39.94
C MET A 132 -15.63 24.96 -38.56
N LYS A 133 -15.40 26.18 -38.05
CA LYS A 133 -14.87 26.39 -36.70
C LYS A 133 -15.80 25.82 -35.63
N ARG A 134 -17.12 26.03 -35.76
CA ARG A 134 -18.11 25.48 -34.82
C ARG A 134 -18.10 23.95 -34.81
N GLU A 135 -18.05 23.33 -35.98
CA GLU A 135 -17.98 21.87 -36.09
C GLU A 135 -16.66 21.30 -35.56
N ASN A 136 -15.53 21.95 -35.87
CA ASN A 136 -14.21 21.57 -35.37
C ASN A 136 -14.15 21.65 -33.85
N LEU A 137 -14.61 22.75 -33.24
CA LEU A 137 -14.70 22.87 -31.79
C LEU A 137 -15.60 21.79 -31.18
N ALA A 138 -16.75 21.50 -31.79
CA ALA A 138 -17.61 20.41 -31.33
C ALA A 138 -16.92 19.03 -31.44
N ALA A 139 -16.12 18.80 -32.49
CA ALA A 139 -15.34 17.57 -32.66
C ALA A 139 -14.22 17.46 -31.61
N GLU A 140 -13.52 18.55 -31.32
CA GLU A 140 -12.51 18.63 -30.26
C GLU A 140 -13.13 18.33 -28.89
N GLN A 141 -14.25 18.95 -28.55
CA GLN A 141 -14.96 18.67 -27.29
C GLN A 141 -15.39 17.20 -27.19
N ARG A 142 -15.88 16.60 -28.28
CA ARG A 142 -16.17 15.16 -28.32
C ARG A 142 -14.92 14.32 -28.10
N MET A 143 -13.80 14.73 -28.67
CA MET A 143 -12.52 14.03 -28.50
C MET A 143 -12.01 14.15 -27.07
N VAL A 144 -12.03 15.34 -26.48
CA VAL A 144 -11.63 15.59 -25.08
C VAL A 144 -12.47 14.75 -24.13
N HIS A 145 -13.80 14.74 -24.30
CA HIS A 145 -14.69 13.92 -23.46
C HIS A 145 -14.39 12.42 -23.58
N ARG A 146 -14.12 11.92 -24.80
CA ARG A 146 -13.70 10.52 -25.00
C ARG A 146 -12.38 10.23 -24.30
N ILE A 147 -11.38 11.09 -24.47
CA ILE A 147 -10.07 10.93 -23.83
C ILE A 147 -10.21 10.96 -22.31
N GLN A 148 -10.98 11.91 -21.77
CA GLN A 148 -11.21 12.03 -20.33
C GLN A 148 -11.92 10.79 -19.77
N ARG A 149 -12.91 10.24 -20.50
CA ARG A 149 -13.58 8.99 -20.12
C ARG A 149 -12.60 7.82 -20.08
N ILE A 150 -11.81 7.62 -21.13
CA ILE A 150 -10.80 6.56 -21.20
C ILE A 150 -9.77 6.74 -20.08
N MET A 151 -9.36 7.98 -19.78
CA MET A 151 -8.45 8.29 -18.69
C MET A 151 -9.03 7.90 -17.33
N MET A 152 -10.31 8.18 -17.09
CA MET A 152 -11.01 7.79 -15.86
C MET A 152 -11.14 6.26 -15.73
N GLU A 153 -11.47 5.57 -16.84
CA GLU A 153 -11.55 4.11 -16.88
C GLU A 153 -10.19 3.47 -16.62
N CYS A 154 -9.14 3.91 -17.32
CA CYS A 154 -7.76 3.47 -17.10
C CYS A 154 -7.29 3.74 -15.66
N HIS A 155 -7.63 4.90 -15.10
CA HIS A 155 -7.31 5.23 -13.71
C HIS A 155 -8.01 4.28 -12.72
N ARG A 156 -9.29 3.98 -12.95
CA ARG A 156 -10.05 3.02 -12.13
C ARG A 156 -9.43 1.63 -12.20
N GLU A 157 -9.14 1.12 -13.39
CA GLU A 157 -8.52 -0.19 -13.60
C GLU A 157 -7.15 -0.27 -12.93
N LYS A 158 -6.33 0.78 -13.05
CA LYS A 158 -5.06 0.89 -12.33
C LYS A 158 -5.25 0.79 -10.82
N LEU A 159 -6.20 1.52 -10.25
CA LEU A 159 -6.47 1.47 -8.81
C LEU A 159 -6.95 0.08 -8.38
N GLU A 160 -7.81 -0.57 -9.15
CA GLU A 160 -8.28 -1.92 -8.87
C GLU A 160 -7.14 -2.95 -8.95
N ALA A 161 -6.28 -2.88 -9.97
CA ALA A 161 -5.10 -3.73 -10.09
C ALA A 161 -4.14 -3.54 -8.91
N VAL A 162 -3.88 -2.28 -8.51
CA VAL A 162 -3.03 -1.97 -7.35
C VAL A 162 -3.66 -2.48 -6.05
N ARG A 163 -4.97 -2.31 -5.85
CA ARG A 163 -5.67 -2.83 -4.66
C ARG A 163 -5.59 -4.36 -4.60
N LYS A 164 -5.80 -5.04 -5.74
CA LYS A 164 -5.74 -6.50 -5.84
C LYS A 164 -4.32 -7.00 -5.55
N ALA A 165 -3.30 -6.45 -6.21
CA ALA A 165 -1.90 -6.80 -5.96
C ALA A 165 -1.51 -6.58 -4.49
N ARG A 166 -1.94 -5.46 -3.88
CA ARG A 166 -1.67 -5.18 -2.46
C ARG A 166 -2.45 -6.08 -1.49
N ALA A 167 -3.63 -6.56 -1.88
CA ALA A 167 -4.39 -7.54 -1.11
C ALA A 167 -3.71 -8.93 -1.16
N GLU A 168 -3.26 -9.35 -2.34
CA GLU A 168 -2.49 -10.58 -2.55
C GLU A 168 -1.16 -10.54 -1.77
N GLU A 169 -0.42 -9.43 -1.82
CA GLU A 169 0.80 -9.23 -1.02
C GLU A 169 0.55 -9.37 0.49
N ARG A 170 -0.54 -8.76 0.98
CA ARG A 170 -0.96 -8.88 2.39
C ARG A 170 -1.35 -10.30 2.75
N GLN A 171 -2.01 -11.03 1.84
CA GLN A 171 -2.38 -12.41 2.07
C GLN A 171 -1.14 -13.30 2.14
N MET A 172 -0.21 -13.17 1.19
CA MET A 172 1.06 -13.89 1.21
C MET A 172 1.87 -13.59 2.49
N ALA A 173 1.93 -12.33 2.92
CA ALA A 173 2.60 -11.95 4.16
C ALA A 173 1.93 -12.57 5.40
N ARG A 174 0.60 -12.66 5.43
CA ARG A 174 -0.13 -13.33 6.52
C ARG A 174 0.10 -14.83 6.53
N GLU A 175 0.04 -15.48 5.37
CA GLU A 175 0.30 -16.91 5.23
C GLU A 175 1.74 -17.25 5.62
N ALA A 176 2.72 -16.44 5.23
CA ALA A 176 4.11 -16.58 5.64
C ALA A 176 4.28 -16.40 7.17
N LEU A 177 3.59 -15.42 7.77
CA LEU A 177 3.61 -15.22 9.21
C LEU A 177 2.94 -16.36 9.98
N GLU A 178 1.80 -16.86 9.50
CA GLU A 178 1.12 -18.04 10.05
C GLU A 178 2.00 -19.29 9.94
N ALA A 179 2.64 -19.52 8.79
CA ALA A 179 3.57 -20.62 8.60
C ALA A 179 4.81 -20.53 9.52
N GLN A 180 5.30 -19.31 9.77
CA GLN A 180 6.38 -19.10 10.73
C GLN A 180 5.91 -19.38 12.16
N LYS A 181 4.70 -18.93 12.53
CA LYS A 181 4.10 -19.21 13.85
C LYS A 181 3.90 -20.71 14.05
N SER A 182 3.35 -21.43 13.06
CA SER A 182 3.13 -22.87 13.17
C SER A 182 4.46 -23.61 13.33
N LYS A 183 5.48 -23.24 12.55
CA LYS A 183 6.85 -23.78 12.69
C LYS A 183 7.45 -23.51 14.07
N ALA A 184 7.32 -22.28 14.58
CA ALA A 184 7.81 -21.92 15.91
C ALA A 184 7.09 -22.69 17.03
N ILE A 185 5.78 -22.90 16.90
CA ILE A 185 5.00 -23.72 17.83
C ILE A 185 5.47 -25.17 17.79
N GLU A 186 5.69 -25.73 16.61
CA GLU A 186 6.20 -27.10 16.44
C GLU A 186 7.60 -27.27 17.05
N GLU A 187 8.51 -26.32 16.81
CA GLU A 187 9.85 -26.30 17.43
C GLU A 187 9.78 -26.21 18.96
N LEU A 188 8.87 -25.40 19.50
CA LEU A 188 8.64 -25.29 20.94
C LEU A 188 8.10 -26.61 21.53
N VAL A 189 7.12 -27.23 20.88
CA VAL A 189 6.56 -28.52 21.31
C VAL A 189 7.63 -29.60 21.25
N ASN A 190 8.40 -29.70 20.17
CA ASN A 190 9.47 -30.68 20.02
C ASN A 190 10.54 -30.51 21.11
N THR A 191 10.99 -29.28 21.36
CA THR A 191 11.95 -28.96 22.43
C THR A 191 11.37 -29.29 23.81
N GLY A 192 10.09 -28.98 24.05
CA GLY A 192 9.41 -29.34 25.28
C GLY A 192 9.36 -30.86 25.49
N VAL A 193 9.04 -31.63 24.46
CA VAL A 193 9.01 -33.09 24.49
C VAL A 193 10.40 -33.68 24.78
N THR A 194 11.48 -33.15 24.18
CA THR A 194 12.84 -33.62 24.47
C THR A 194 13.24 -33.32 25.91
N VAL A 195 12.98 -32.10 26.40
CA VAL A 195 13.28 -31.72 27.79
C VAL A 195 12.51 -32.59 28.78
N MET A 196 11.23 -32.85 28.53
CA MET A 196 10.42 -33.75 29.36
C MET A 196 10.95 -35.18 29.34
N LYS A 197 11.41 -35.68 28.18
CA LYS A 197 11.99 -37.02 28.05
C LYS A 197 13.29 -37.13 28.83
N ASP A 198 14.18 -36.13 28.73
CA ASP A 198 15.44 -36.10 29.46
C ASP A 198 15.22 -35.99 30.97
N GLN A 199 14.29 -35.14 31.40
CA GLN A 199 13.88 -35.04 32.80
C GLN A 199 13.33 -36.36 33.31
N LYS A 200 12.48 -37.05 32.52
CA LYS A 200 11.95 -38.37 32.89
C LYS A 200 13.06 -39.41 33.01
N MET A 201 14.01 -39.47 32.07
CA MET A 201 15.16 -40.38 32.15
C MET A 201 16.03 -40.10 33.37
N ASN A 202 16.23 -38.83 33.72
CA ASN A 202 16.93 -38.43 34.95
C ASN A 202 16.18 -38.90 36.20
N VAL A 203 14.87 -38.63 36.29
CA VAL A 203 14.03 -39.08 37.42
C VAL A 203 14.03 -40.61 37.52
N ASP A 204 13.86 -41.34 36.41
CA ASP A 204 13.91 -42.80 36.37
C ASP A 204 15.27 -43.33 36.85
N GLN A 205 16.37 -42.67 36.48
CA GLN A 205 17.71 -43.02 36.97
C GLN A 205 17.84 -42.80 38.48
N VAL A 206 17.31 -41.69 39.00
CA VAL A 206 17.28 -41.41 40.45
C VAL A 206 16.41 -42.43 41.19
N ILE A 207 15.24 -42.79 40.65
CA ILE A 207 14.36 -43.81 41.23
C ILE A 207 15.09 -45.15 41.32
N LYS A 208 15.68 -45.62 40.21
CA LYS A 208 16.45 -46.87 40.20
C LYS A 208 17.62 -46.85 41.19
N ALA A 209 18.34 -45.73 41.28
CA ALA A 209 19.43 -45.58 42.25
C ALA A 209 18.93 -45.62 43.71
N LYS A 210 17.76 -45.04 43.98
CA LYS A 210 17.12 -45.07 45.30
C LYS A 210 16.58 -46.45 45.66
N GLU A 211 15.94 -47.14 44.71
CA GLU A 211 15.51 -48.54 44.86
C GLU A 211 16.69 -49.45 45.17
N HIS A 212 17.80 -49.30 44.44
CA HIS A 212 19.00 -50.09 44.68
C HIS A 212 19.56 -49.86 46.09
N LYS A 213 19.68 -48.59 46.52
CA LYS A 213 20.09 -48.26 47.89
C LYS A 213 19.13 -48.85 48.93
N MET A 214 17.83 -48.71 48.72
CA MET A 214 16.81 -49.24 49.63
C MET A 214 16.88 -50.77 49.74
N ASN A 215 17.09 -51.46 48.62
CA ASN A 215 17.25 -52.92 48.60
C ASN A 215 18.51 -53.38 49.34
N ILE A 216 19.63 -52.63 49.23
CA ILE A 216 20.84 -52.89 50.02
C ILE A 216 20.56 -52.73 51.52
N TYR A 217 19.90 -51.64 51.94
CA TYR A 217 19.54 -51.43 53.34
C TYR A 217 18.62 -52.53 53.87
N TYR A 218 17.61 -52.92 53.09
CA TYR A 218 16.72 -54.02 53.44
C TYR A 218 17.49 -55.35 53.62
N GLY A 219 18.36 -55.70 52.67
CA GLY A 219 19.20 -56.89 52.76
C GLY A 219 20.19 -56.86 53.94
N MET A 220 20.71 -55.69 54.31
CA MET A 220 21.53 -55.53 55.52
C MET A 220 20.71 -55.73 56.80
N ALA A 221 19.52 -55.13 56.88
CA ALA A 221 18.64 -55.26 58.04
C ALA A 221 18.13 -56.70 58.23
N GLN A 222 17.80 -57.39 57.12
CA GLN A 222 17.40 -58.79 57.17
C GLN A 222 18.54 -59.70 57.61
N ARG A 223 19.77 -59.48 57.11
CA ARG A 223 20.96 -60.21 57.58
C ARG A 223 21.24 -59.98 59.05
N LYS A 224 21.18 -58.73 59.53
CA LYS A 224 21.30 -58.43 60.97
C LYS A 224 20.28 -59.19 61.80
N LYS A 225 19.01 -59.23 61.38
CA LYS A 225 18.00 -60.03 62.07
C LYS A 225 18.32 -61.53 62.08
N GLN A 226 18.86 -62.07 60.99
CA GLN A 226 19.30 -63.47 60.95
C GLN A 226 20.50 -63.71 61.87
N GLU A 227 21.49 -62.81 61.87
CA GLU A 227 22.64 -62.86 62.76
C GLU A 227 22.22 -62.78 64.23
N GLU A 228 21.34 -61.85 64.60
CA GLU A 228 20.78 -61.73 65.96
C GLU A 228 20.06 -63.01 66.39
N VAL A 229 19.22 -63.58 65.52
CA VAL A 229 18.53 -64.85 65.80
C VAL A 229 19.53 -66.00 65.95
N GLN A 230 20.56 -66.05 65.11
CA GLN A 230 21.60 -67.07 65.17
C GLN A 230 22.45 -66.96 66.43
N GLU A 231 22.82 -65.75 66.83
CA GLU A 231 23.57 -65.48 68.06
C GLU A 231 22.77 -65.89 69.30
N VAL A 232 21.48 -65.55 69.36
CA VAL A 232 20.57 -65.97 70.44
C VAL A 232 20.42 -67.49 70.49
N LEU A 233 20.31 -68.16 69.33
CA LEU A 233 20.27 -69.62 69.26
C LEU A 233 21.56 -70.26 69.77
N GLN A 234 22.72 -69.72 69.39
CA GLN A 234 24.01 -70.23 69.83
C GLN A 234 24.25 -69.97 71.34
N GLU A 235 23.79 -68.85 71.87
CA GLU A 235 23.81 -68.58 73.30
C GLU A 235 22.92 -69.56 74.06
N ALA A 236 21.68 -69.79 73.59
CA ALA A 236 20.79 -70.79 74.15
C ALA A 236 21.42 -72.20 74.12
N GLU A 237 22.05 -72.60 73.02
CA GLU A 237 22.76 -73.88 72.90
C GLU A 237 23.90 -74.00 73.93
N LYS A 238 24.73 -72.96 74.10
CA LYS A 238 25.78 -72.94 75.13
C LYS A 238 25.20 -73.07 76.54
N THR A 239 24.09 -72.38 76.83
CA THR A 239 23.43 -72.50 78.15
C THR A 239 22.88 -73.91 78.37
N HIS A 240 22.26 -74.51 77.35
CA HIS A 240 21.78 -75.88 77.43
C HIS A 240 22.92 -76.88 77.61
N GLN A 241 24.02 -76.73 76.87
CA GLN A 241 25.21 -77.56 77.04
C GLN A 241 25.77 -77.45 78.47
N ALA A 242 25.91 -76.24 79.00
CA ALA A 242 26.38 -76.05 80.37
C ALA A 242 25.44 -76.69 81.42
N THR A 243 24.12 -76.65 81.21
CA THR A 243 23.17 -77.34 82.08
C THR A 243 23.28 -78.86 81.98
N LEU A 244 23.50 -79.41 80.79
CA LEU A 244 23.72 -80.84 80.58
C LEU A 244 25.02 -81.29 81.24
N ASP A 245 26.12 -80.56 81.07
CA ASP A 245 27.40 -80.87 81.71
C ASP A 245 27.26 -80.86 83.24
N ASN A 246 26.48 -79.92 83.82
CA ASN A 246 26.18 -79.90 85.26
C ASN A 246 25.41 -81.14 85.73
N VAL A 247 24.40 -81.58 84.97
CA VAL A 247 23.62 -82.77 85.28
C VAL A 247 24.48 -84.03 85.16
N MET A 248 25.34 -84.08 84.14
CA MET A 248 26.28 -85.19 83.93
C MET A 248 27.28 -85.30 85.08
N ASP A 249 27.84 -84.18 85.55
CA ASP A 249 28.74 -84.16 86.70
C ASP A 249 28.06 -84.66 87.98
N LYS A 250 26.82 -84.21 88.24
CA LYS A 250 26.01 -84.75 89.35
C LYS A 250 25.78 -86.25 89.22
N LEU A 251 25.47 -86.74 88.03
CA LEU A 251 25.25 -88.17 87.79
C LEU A 251 26.52 -88.99 88.05
N VAL A 252 27.67 -88.56 87.50
CA VAL A 252 28.97 -89.21 87.73
C VAL A 252 29.33 -89.23 89.21
N ASN A 253 29.09 -88.12 89.93
CA ASN A 253 29.29 -88.07 91.38
C ASN A 253 28.39 -89.08 92.12
N THR A 254 27.10 -89.13 91.81
CA THR A 254 26.19 -90.13 92.41
C THR A 254 26.55 -91.57 92.05
N GLN A 255 27.04 -91.80 90.83
CA GLN A 255 27.55 -93.11 90.41
C GLN A 255 28.80 -93.50 91.20
N GLY A 256 29.73 -92.56 91.43
CA GLY A 256 30.90 -92.76 92.26
C GLY A 256 30.54 -93.09 93.72
N GLU A 257 29.55 -92.40 94.27
CA GLU A 257 28.98 -92.70 95.59
C GLU A 257 28.42 -94.13 95.64
N LEU A 258 27.58 -94.53 94.67
CA LEU A 258 27.03 -95.88 94.58
C LEU A 258 28.11 -96.96 94.49
N LEU A 259 29.16 -96.72 93.72
CA LEU A 259 30.29 -97.64 93.54
C LEU A 259 31.08 -97.80 94.84
N SER A 260 31.23 -96.73 95.61
CA SER A 260 31.86 -96.77 96.93
C SER A 260 31.04 -97.60 97.94
N ILE A 261 29.71 -97.47 97.92
CA ILE A 261 28.79 -98.27 98.74
C ILE A 261 28.87 -99.74 98.33
N ALA A 262 28.86 -100.04 97.03
CA ALA A 262 29.01 -101.40 96.53
C ALA A 262 30.32 -102.04 97.00
N LYS A 263 31.44 -101.30 96.98
CA LYS A 263 32.73 -101.75 97.50
C LYS A 263 32.69 -102.01 99.01
N GLN A 264 32.06 -101.14 99.79
CA GLN A 264 31.85 -101.37 101.23
C GLN A 264 31.01 -102.63 101.48
N LEU A 265 29.95 -102.84 100.71
CA LEU A 265 29.09 -104.02 100.80
C LEU A 265 29.86 -105.31 100.44
N GLY A 266 30.75 -105.24 99.45
CA GLY A 266 31.64 -106.35 99.07
C GLY A 266 32.61 -106.72 100.20
N ILE A 267 33.21 -105.73 100.87
CA ILE A 267 34.04 -105.96 102.05
C ILE A 267 33.22 -106.61 103.17
N MET A 268 32.02 -106.08 103.42
CA MET A 268 31.12 -106.60 104.47
C MET A 268 30.66 -108.03 104.18
N THR A 269 30.46 -108.38 102.90
CA THR A 269 30.16 -109.76 102.46
C THR A 269 31.34 -110.69 102.72
N ASN A 270 32.57 -110.30 102.37
CA ASN A 270 33.75 -111.12 102.65
C ASN A 270 33.97 -111.34 104.16
N TRP A 271 33.76 -110.31 104.98
CA TRP A 271 33.81 -110.46 106.45
C TRP A 271 32.73 -111.42 106.97
N LYS A 272 31.52 -111.33 106.42
CA LYS A 272 30.43 -112.24 106.76
C LYS A 272 30.79 -113.69 106.40
N ASP A 273 31.34 -113.93 105.22
CA ASP A 273 31.69 -115.27 104.76
C ASP A 273 32.87 -115.84 105.57
N PHE A 274 33.88 -115.03 105.89
CA PHE A 274 34.98 -115.43 106.80
C PHE A 274 34.47 -115.81 108.20
N LEU A 275 33.60 -114.98 108.79
CA LEU A 275 33.02 -115.29 110.10
C LEU A 275 32.14 -116.54 110.05
N GLU A 276 31.47 -116.80 108.94
CA GLU A 276 30.67 -118.01 108.76
C GLU A 276 31.57 -119.26 108.60
N GLU A 277 32.73 -119.14 107.95
CA GLU A 277 33.72 -120.21 107.82
C GLU A 277 34.35 -120.56 109.19
N GLU A 278 34.80 -119.59 109.98
CA GLU A 278 35.29 -119.86 111.35
C GLU A 278 34.19 -120.45 112.25
N LEU A 279 32.94 -120.00 112.09
CA LEU A 279 31.80 -120.58 112.79
C LEU A 279 31.56 -122.05 112.37
N GLN A 280 31.71 -122.37 111.09
CA GLN A 280 31.63 -123.76 110.58
C GLN A 280 32.78 -124.62 111.09
N GLU A 281 34.00 -124.08 111.15
CA GLU A 281 35.17 -124.79 111.68
C GLU A 281 35.04 -125.07 113.17
N THR A 282 34.65 -124.07 113.97
CA THR A 282 34.36 -124.25 115.40
C THR A 282 33.23 -125.26 115.59
N ARG A 283 32.17 -125.20 114.78
CA ARG A 283 31.10 -126.21 114.77
C ARG A 283 31.66 -127.61 114.50
N ALA A 284 32.48 -127.79 113.47
CA ALA A 284 33.06 -129.08 113.14
C ALA A 284 33.97 -129.62 114.26
N ALA A 285 34.75 -128.74 114.89
CA ALA A 285 35.58 -129.09 116.05
C ALA A 285 34.74 -129.49 117.28
N PHE A 286 33.68 -128.73 117.59
CA PHE A 286 32.73 -129.08 118.65
C PHE A 286 32.05 -130.43 118.37
N GLN A 287 31.61 -130.66 117.13
CA GLN A 287 30.98 -131.92 116.76
C GLN A 287 31.97 -133.09 116.90
N LYS A 288 33.23 -132.90 116.54
CA LYS A 288 34.31 -133.89 116.74
C LYS A 288 34.55 -134.16 118.23
N TYR A 289 34.55 -133.13 119.08
CA TYR A 289 34.70 -133.28 120.53
C TYR A 289 33.53 -134.05 121.17
N ILE A 290 32.30 -133.74 120.76
CA ILE A 290 31.09 -134.45 121.22
C ILE A 290 31.17 -135.93 120.82
N ASN A 291 31.49 -136.21 119.56
CA ASN A 291 31.62 -137.57 119.05
C ASN A 291 32.71 -138.37 119.78
N TYR A 292 33.82 -137.73 120.17
CA TYR A 292 34.92 -138.38 120.92
C TYR A 292 34.56 -138.65 122.39
N THR A 293 33.96 -137.66 123.06
CA THR A 293 33.69 -137.72 124.51
C THR A 293 32.49 -138.62 124.84
N PHE A 294 31.52 -138.70 123.93
CA PHE A 294 30.30 -139.46 124.12
C PHE A 294 30.08 -140.46 122.97
N PRO A 295 30.86 -141.54 122.89
CA PRO A 295 30.78 -142.52 121.78
C PRO A 295 29.46 -143.31 121.73
N LYS A 296 28.61 -143.20 122.76
CA LYS A 296 27.27 -143.80 122.78
C LYS A 296 26.20 -142.95 122.09
N LEU A 297 26.53 -141.73 121.65
CA LEU A 297 25.64 -140.87 120.87
C LEU A 297 25.85 -141.11 119.37
N SER A 298 24.78 -141.40 118.63
CA SER A 298 24.84 -141.51 117.17
C SER A 298 25.20 -140.16 116.52
N PRO A 299 25.98 -140.14 115.42
CA PRO A 299 26.27 -138.92 114.68
C PRO A 299 24.98 -138.15 114.32
N GLY A 300 24.91 -136.86 114.66
CA GLY A 300 23.76 -135.97 114.38
C GLY A 300 22.77 -135.75 115.53
N HIS A 301 22.85 -136.51 116.63
CA HIS A 301 21.92 -136.33 117.76
C HIS A 301 22.16 -135.03 118.57
N ALA A 302 23.33 -134.41 118.40
CA ALA A 302 23.73 -133.17 119.08
C ALA A 302 23.57 -131.90 118.21
N ASP A 303 23.03 -132.03 116.98
CA ASP A 303 22.94 -130.92 116.01
C ASP A 303 21.97 -129.80 116.45
N PHE A 304 21.16 -130.01 117.49
CA PHE A 304 20.30 -128.96 118.04
C PHE A 304 21.08 -127.91 118.84
N ILE A 305 22.27 -128.24 119.36
CA ILE A 305 23.07 -127.37 120.23
C ILE A 305 23.63 -126.19 119.42
N LEU A 306 23.93 -126.42 118.15
CA LEU A 306 24.31 -125.42 117.17
C LEU A 306 23.46 -125.65 115.89
N PRO A 307 22.38 -124.89 115.66
CA PRO A 307 21.52 -124.99 114.46
C PRO A 307 22.15 -124.34 113.21
N GLU A 308 21.97 -124.90 112.01
CA GLU A 308 22.52 -124.30 110.78
C GLU A 308 21.77 -123.00 110.44
N ARG A 309 22.48 -121.93 110.07
CA ARG A 309 21.84 -120.77 109.45
C ARG A 309 21.45 -121.14 108.02
N LYS A 310 20.22 -120.78 107.61
CA LYS A 310 19.74 -120.99 106.23
C LYS A 310 20.61 -120.15 105.28
N LYS A 311 21.23 -120.78 104.27
CA LYS A 311 21.92 -120.06 103.19
C LYS A 311 20.94 -119.08 102.53
N THR A 312 21.44 -117.92 102.14
CA THR A 312 20.68 -116.91 101.40
C THR A 312 20.01 -117.56 100.17
N PRO A 313 18.69 -117.37 99.96
CA PRO A 313 18.00 -117.95 98.82
C PRO A 313 18.57 -117.39 97.51
N SER A 314 18.80 -118.27 96.52
CA SER A 314 19.39 -117.96 95.21
C SER A 314 18.58 -117.00 94.31
N ASN A 315 17.52 -116.37 94.82
CA ASN A 315 16.63 -115.47 94.08
C ASN A 315 17.09 -114.00 94.08
N LEU A 316 18.34 -113.71 94.45
CA LEU A 316 18.91 -112.35 94.44
C LEU A 316 20.13 -112.21 93.52
N VAL A 317 20.36 -113.16 92.61
CA VAL A 317 21.26 -112.94 91.48
C VAL A 317 20.49 -112.14 90.43
N ILE A 318 20.73 -110.83 90.41
CA ILE A 318 20.31 -109.98 89.31
C ILE A 318 21.22 -110.31 88.12
N ASN A 319 20.64 -110.72 87.00
CA ASN A 319 21.35 -110.89 85.74
C ASN A 319 21.85 -109.51 85.26
N GLU A 320 23.17 -109.31 85.17
CA GLU A 320 23.81 -108.06 84.70
C GLU A 320 23.70 -107.80 83.18
N ASN A 321 22.73 -108.40 82.48
CA ASN A 321 22.73 -108.43 81.02
C ASN A 321 21.49 -107.77 80.43
N GLU A 322 21.21 -106.49 80.72
CA GLU A 322 20.27 -105.70 79.90
C GLU A 322 20.36 -104.19 80.19
N THR A 323 21.42 -103.55 79.68
CA THR A 323 21.49 -102.10 79.40
C THR A 323 22.76 -101.94 78.56
N THR A 324 22.73 -101.61 77.27
CA THR A 324 22.08 -100.49 76.60
C THR A 324 21.89 -100.78 75.11
N ARG A 325 20.64 -100.69 74.64
CA ARG A 325 20.30 -100.30 73.27
C ARG A 325 19.91 -98.82 73.32
N ASP A 326 20.24 -98.14 72.23
CA ASP A 326 19.97 -96.74 71.84
C ASP A 326 21.00 -95.69 72.27
#